data_AF-A0A2T6NA70-F1
#
_entry.id   AF-A0A2T6NA70-F1
#
_cell.length_a   1.000
_cell.length_b   1.000
_cell.length_c   1.000
_cell.angle_alpha   90.00
_cell.angle_beta   90.00
_cell.angle_gamma   90.00
#
_symmetry.space_group_name_H-M   'P 1'
#
loop_
_entity.id
_entity.type
_entity.pdbx_description
1 polymer ?
#
loop_
_entity_poly.entity_id
_entity_poly.type
_entity_poly.pdbx_seq_one_letter_code
_entity_poly.pdbx_strand_id
1 'polypeptide(L)'
;MSAVPSEDAAWVTIETPLSPIRLQNFIGDLERLFRINSLLEFERWESVGNDRISFEAINLSNGKHEKAELSVEHIDGGLRINYDRLLKSSTSIQVEPSITSGSSLTITDDYSGTEETERQRRLDEVDRSLGQWGRDLHGYLRLWHRWSWLPPWRWYMQRVWQPMKPSARRITRWIVWITFAEMAVVLLLIGILVIEQ
;
A
#
# COMPACT_ATOMS: atom_id res chain seq x y z
N MET A 1 12.72 -14.99 -16.02
CA MET A 1 13.56 -15.76 -15.08
C MET A 1 13.46 -15.06 -13.74
N SER A 2 12.63 -15.56 -12.85
CA SER A 2 12.47 -15.02 -11.50
C SER A 2 13.78 -15.18 -10.75
N ALA A 3 14.37 -14.09 -10.26
CA ALA A 3 15.58 -14.15 -9.47
C ALA A 3 15.36 -15.03 -8.24
N VAL A 4 16.31 -15.91 -7.94
CA VAL A 4 16.31 -16.72 -6.72
C VAL A 4 16.27 -15.74 -5.54
N PRO A 5 15.30 -15.85 -4.60
CA PRO A 5 15.28 -14.99 -3.44
C PRO A 5 16.59 -15.18 -2.66
N SER A 6 17.24 -14.07 -2.29
CA SER A 6 18.22 -14.05 -1.21
C SER A 6 17.63 -14.76 0.02
N GLU A 7 18.43 -15.52 0.77
CA GLU A 7 17.97 -16.18 2.01
C GLU A 7 17.34 -15.18 3.00
N ASP A 8 17.71 -13.89 2.89
CA ASP A 8 17.24 -12.78 3.72
C ASP A 8 16.26 -11.86 2.99
N ALA A 9 15.25 -12.43 2.33
CA ALA A 9 14.21 -11.68 1.64
C ALA A 9 12.80 -12.11 2.03
N ALA A 10 11.89 -11.14 2.08
CA ALA A 10 10.45 -11.38 2.20
C ALA A 10 9.77 -10.88 0.94
N TRP A 11 8.80 -11.63 0.40
CA TRP A 11 8.07 -11.21 -0.80
C TRP A 11 6.57 -11.47 -0.70
N VAL A 12 5.81 -10.72 -1.50
CA VAL A 12 4.38 -10.94 -1.74
C VAL A 12 4.07 -10.69 -3.20
N THR A 13 3.25 -11.56 -3.79
CA THR A 13 2.74 -11.40 -5.15
C THR A 13 1.24 -11.20 -5.12
N ILE A 14 0.77 -10.23 -5.91
CA ILE A 14 -0.62 -9.79 -5.92
C ILE A 14 -1.13 -9.77 -7.36
N GLU A 15 -2.22 -10.49 -7.60
CA GLU A 15 -2.94 -10.46 -8.89
C GLU A 15 -3.83 -9.22 -8.99
N THR A 16 -3.82 -8.53 -10.13
CA THR A 16 -4.56 -7.27 -10.32
C THR A 16 -5.23 -7.17 -11.69
N PRO A 17 -6.48 -6.66 -11.75
CA PRO A 17 -7.23 -6.43 -13.00
C PRO A 17 -6.65 -5.33 -13.90
N LEU A 18 -5.58 -4.65 -13.46
CA LEU A 18 -4.93 -3.62 -14.27
C LEU A 18 -4.08 -4.25 -15.38
N SER A 19 -3.97 -3.55 -16.50
CA SER A 19 -2.95 -3.89 -17.50
C SER A 19 -1.55 -3.53 -16.98
N PRO A 20 -0.48 -4.19 -17.47
CA PRO A 20 0.89 -3.89 -17.04
C PRO A 20 1.24 -2.40 -17.12
N ILE A 21 0.86 -1.72 -18.20
CA ILE A 21 1.09 -0.27 -18.39
C ILE A 21 0.38 0.55 -17.30
N ARG A 22 -0.87 0.22 -16.97
CA ARG A 22 -1.62 0.94 -15.93
C ARG A 22 -1.04 0.70 -14.55
N LEU A 23 -0.54 -0.51 -14.28
CA LEU A 23 0.11 -0.84 -13.02
C LEU A 23 1.48 -0.16 -12.91
N GLN A 24 2.26 -0.11 -13.98
CA GLN A 24 3.53 0.65 -14.02
C GLN A 24 3.30 2.15 -13.74
N ASN A 25 2.30 2.76 -14.38
CA ASN A 25 1.94 4.15 -14.10
C ASN A 25 1.45 4.35 -12.65
N PHE A 26 0.83 3.33 -12.05
CA PHE A 26 0.36 3.39 -10.67
C PHE A 26 1.54 3.35 -9.68
N ILE A 27 2.52 2.46 -9.88
CA ILE A 27 3.68 2.33 -8.98
C ILE A 27 4.62 3.54 -9.05
N GLY A 28 4.56 4.34 -10.11
CA GLY A 28 5.29 5.61 -10.21
C GLY A 28 4.84 6.66 -9.19
N ASP A 29 3.62 6.56 -8.66
CA ASP A 29 3.16 7.35 -7.51
C ASP A 29 3.52 6.61 -6.21
N LEU A 30 4.80 6.70 -5.84
CA LEU A 30 5.35 6.00 -4.68
C LEU A 30 4.67 6.40 -3.37
N GLU A 31 4.34 7.69 -3.21
CA GLU A 31 3.68 8.16 -1.99
C GLU A 31 2.35 7.42 -1.79
N ARG A 32 1.55 7.35 -2.86
CA ARG A 32 0.29 6.63 -2.82
C ARG A 32 0.46 5.16 -2.54
N LEU A 33 1.42 4.52 -3.21
CA LEU A 33 1.73 3.11 -3.04
C LEU A 33 2.05 2.77 -1.58
N PHE A 34 2.94 3.54 -0.97
CA PHE A 34 3.38 3.40 0.42
C PHE A 34 2.25 3.73 1.41
N ARG A 35 1.47 4.80 1.15
CA ARG A 35 0.31 5.18 1.98
C ARG A 35 -0.80 4.15 1.99
N ILE A 36 -0.85 3.18 1.06
CA ILE A 36 -1.84 2.10 1.11
C ILE A 36 -1.55 1.12 2.24
N ASN A 37 -0.30 1.00 2.69
CA ASN A 37 0.05 0.14 3.82
C ASN A 37 -0.68 0.59 5.10
N SER A 38 -1.63 -0.21 5.58
CA SER A 38 -2.41 0.12 6.78
C SER A 38 -1.60 0.00 8.08
N LEU A 39 -0.38 -0.54 8.01
CA LEU A 39 0.54 -0.63 9.14
C LEU A 39 1.64 0.44 9.09
N LEU A 40 1.51 1.44 8.21
CA LEU A 40 2.47 2.54 8.14
C LEU A 40 1.74 3.87 8.31
N GLU A 41 2.04 4.58 9.40
CA GLU A 41 1.49 5.90 9.70
C GLU A 41 2.51 6.98 9.37
N PHE A 42 2.30 7.68 8.25
CA PHE A 42 3.21 8.71 7.75
C PHE A 42 3.13 9.99 8.57
N GLU A 43 4.30 10.48 8.96
CA GLU A 43 4.46 11.82 9.55
C GLU A 43 4.98 12.79 8.48
N ARG A 44 5.92 12.34 7.64
CA ARG A 44 6.55 13.17 6.61
C ARG A 44 6.82 12.37 5.34
N TRP A 45 6.54 13.00 4.20
CA TRP A 45 6.91 12.51 2.88
C TRP A 45 7.24 13.72 2.00
N GLU A 46 8.51 13.88 1.67
CA GLU A 46 8.98 15.04 0.91
C GLU A 46 9.99 14.62 -0.16
N SER A 47 9.81 15.10 -1.39
CA SER A 47 10.82 14.92 -2.42
C SER A 47 12.02 15.82 -2.13
N VAL A 48 13.22 15.24 -2.16
CA VAL A 48 14.50 15.92 -1.95
C VAL A 48 15.21 16.20 -3.29
N GLY A 49 14.56 15.88 -4.42
CA GLY A 49 15.12 15.96 -5.77
C GLY A 49 15.90 14.70 -6.17
N ASN A 50 16.19 14.56 -7.47
CA ASN A 50 16.96 13.43 -8.05
C ASN A 50 16.45 12.04 -7.63
N ASP A 51 15.15 11.79 -7.71
CA ASP A 51 14.52 10.52 -7.33
C ASP A 51 14.79 10.10 -5.86
N ARG A 52 15.03 11.10 -5.00
CA ARG A 52 15.17 10.93 -3.56
C ARG A 52 13.99 11.48 -2.79
N ILE A 53 13.65 10.77 -1.72
CA ILE A 53 12.49 11.05 -0.88
C ILE A 53 12.92 10.97 0.59
N SER A 54 12.61 12.01 1.36
CA SER A 54 12.71 12.01 2.82
C SER A 54 11.43 11.41 3.38
N PHE A 55 11.57 10.31 4.10
CA PHE A 55 10.48 9.51 4.63
C PHE A 55 10.57 9.43 6.16
N GLU A 56 9.44 9.69 6.83
CA GLU A 56 9.29 9.53 8.27
C GLU A 56 7.90 8.95 8.57
N ALA A 57 7.87 7.80 9.25
CA ALA A 57 6.63 7.12 9.59
C ALA A 57 6.76 6.26 10.85
N ILE A 58 5.63 5.93 11.44
CA ILE A 58 5.53 4.92 12.49
C ILE A 58 5.12 3.60 11.83
N ASN A 59 5.96 2.58 11.94
CA ASN A 59 5.61 1.22 11.54
C ASN A 59 4.82 0.57 12.68
N LEU A 60 3.53 0.40 12.47
CA LEU A 60 2.60 -0.16 13.46
C LEU A 60 2.78 -1.67 13.65
N SER A 61 3.55 -2.35 12.78
CA SER A 61 3.83 -3.79 12.93
C SER A 61 4.85 -4.09 14.04
N ASN A 62 5.77 -3.15 14.30
CA ASN A 62 6.81 -3.26 15.32
C ASN A 62 6.81 -2.07 16.32
N GLY A 63 5.98 -1.05 16.08
CA GLY A 63 5.86 0.15 16.91
C GLY A 63 7.03 1.13 16.79
N LYS A 64 7.94 0.93 15.82
CA LYS A 64 9.15 1.75 15.67
C LYS A 64 8.89 2.96 14.79
N HIS A 65 9.64 4.01 15.07
CA HIS A 65 9.73 5.17 14.20
C HIS A 65 10.81 4.93 13.15
N GLU A 66 10.42 4.97 11.89
CA GLU A 66 11.28 4.77 10.75
C GLU A 66 11.55 6.11 10.09
N LYS A 67 12.83 6.48 9.99
CA LYS A 67 13.28 7.69 9.33
C LYS A 67 14.43 7.35 8.40
N ALA A 68 14.25 7.61 7.12
CA ALA A 68 15.22 7.29 6.10
C ALA A 68 15.11 8.22 4.89
N GLU A 69 16.20 8.27 4.12
CA GLU A 69 16.15 8.71 2.73
C GLU A 69 15.96 7.50 1.83
N LEU A 70 15.00 7.61 0.92
CA LEU A 70 14.72 6.64 -0.12
C LEU A 70 15.38 7.11 -1.41
N SER A 71 16.08 6.23 -2.11
CA SER A 71 16.50 6.47 -3.50
C SER A 71 15.78 5.50 -4.43
N VAL A 72 15.21 6.02 -5.51
CA VAL A 72 14.42 5.24 -6.46
C VAL A 72 15.24 4.97 -7.72
N GLU A 73 15.37 3.70 -8.06
CA GLU A 73 15.99 3.21 -9.28
C GLU A 73 14.93 2.57 -10.16
N HIS A 74 14.86 2.98 -11.43
CA HIS A 74 14.00 2.34 -12.41
C HIS A 74 14.69 1.09 -12.96
N ILE A 75 14.04 -0.06 -12.81
CA ILE A 75 14.53 -1.35 -13.31
C ILE A 75 13.60 -1.87 -14.41
N ASP A 76 14.05 -2.85 -15.18
CA ASP A 76 13.19 -3.44 -16.22
C ASP A 76 11.93 -4.04 -15.58
N GLY A 77 10.78 -3.61 -16.09
CA GLY A 77 9.46 -4.02 -15.58
C GLY A 77 9.11 -3.50 -14.17
N GLY A 78 9.83 -2.54 -13.59
CA GLY A 78 9.57 -2.15 -12.20
C GLY A 78 10.41 -1.02 -11.61
N LEU A 79 10.44 -0.99 -10.27
CA LEU A 79 11.19 -0.02 -9.47
C LEU A 79 11.95 -0.75 -8.37
N ARG A 80 13.12 -0.23 -8.00
CA ARG A 80 13.84 -0.58 -6.78
C ARG A 80 13.97 0.65 -5.90
N ILE A 81 13.51 0.55 -4.66
CA ILE A 81 13.66 1.59 -3.64
C ILE A 81 14.77 1.13 -2.69
N ASN A 82 15.87 1.89 -2.61
CA ASN A 82 16.94 1.63 -1.64
C ASN A 82 16.78 2.56 -0.43
N TYR A 83 17.07 2.02 0.75
CA TYR A 83 17.01 2.74 2.03
C TYR A 83 18.41 2.96 2.57
N ASP A 84 18.69 4.15 3.10
CA ASP A 84 20.03 4.49 3.62
C ASP A 84 20.31 3.97 5.05
N ARG A 85 19.29 3.98 5.91
CA ARG A 85 19.43 3.77 7.38
C ARG A 85 18.52 2.72 7.98
N LEU A 86 17.66 2.08 7.18
CA LEU A 86 16.79 1.02 7.66
C LEU A 86 17.49 -0.33 7.66
N LEU A 87 17.01 -1.26 8.50
CA LEU A 87 17.45 -2.66 8.47
C LEU A 87 17.13 -3.31 7.10
N LYS A 88 15.98 -2.93 6.54
CA LYS A 88 15.60 -3.23 5.16
C LYS A 88 16.48 -2.44 4.20
N SER A 89 17.28 -3.12 3.38
CA SER A 89 18.23 -2.48 2.45
C SER A 89 17.53 -1.96 1.19
N SER A 90 16.60 -2.74 0.65
CA SER A 90 15.82 -2.35 -0.53
C SER A 90 14.44 -3.00 -0.59
N THR A 91 13.53 -2.36 -1.32
CA THR A 91 12.24 -2.91 -1.73
C THR A 91 12.21 -2.89 -3.25
N SER A 92 12.13 -4.06 -3.87
CA SER A 92 11.92 -4.18 -5.31
C SER A 92 10.46 -4.45 -5.63
N ILE A 93 9.98 -3.82 -6.69
CA ILE A 93 8.60 -3.87 -7.14
C ILE A 93 8.63 -4.22 -8.62
N GLN A 94 8.07 -5.37 -8.98
CA GLN A 94 8.05 -5.89 -10.34
C GLN A 94 6.62 -6.07 -10.83
N VAL A 95 6.40 -5.68 -12.08
CA VAL A 95 5.13 -5.82 -12.77
C VAL A 95 5.30 -6.84 -13.88
N GLU A 96 4.54 -7.91 -13.82
CA GLU A 96 4.52 -8.94 -14.87
C GLU A 96 3.11 -9.07 -15.46
N PRO A 97 2.98 -9.41 -16.75
CA PRO A 97 1.68 -9.77 -17.31
C PRO A 97 1.18 -11.07 -16.68
N SER A 98 -0.09 -11.08 -16.26
CA SER A 98 -0.73 -12.27 -15.70
C SER A 98 -1.62 -12.92 -16.74
N ILE A 99 -1.54 -14.25 -16.85
CA ILE A 99 -2.36 -15.05 -17.76
C ILE A 99 -3.83 -15.01 -17.36
N THR A 100 -4.14 -14.78 -16.07
CA THR A 100 -5.50 -14.98 -15.53
C THR A 100 -6.21 -13.70 -15.14
N SER A 101 -5.48 -12.66 -14.75
CA SER A 101 -6.07 -11.51 -14.06
C SER A 101 -5.70 -10.16 -14.65
N GLY A 102 -4.84 -10.08 -15.68
CA GLY A 102 -4.33 -8.84 -16.26
C GLY A 102 -2.84 -8.68 -16.00
N SER A 103 -2.45 -8.34 -14.77
CA SER A 103 -1.04 -8.28 -14.35
C SER A 103 -0.85 -8.76 -12.92
N SER A 104 0.38 -9.11 -12.57
CA SER A 104 0.82 -9.39 -11.22
C SER A 104 1.80 -8.32 -10.75
N LEU A 105 1.74 -8.02 -9.45
CA LEU A 105 2.67 -7.14 -8.75
C LEU A 105 3.42 -7.98 -7.73
N THR A 106 4.74 -8.11 -7.89
CA THR A 106 5.60 -8.75 -6.91
C THR A 106 6.39 -7.67 -6.16
N ILE A 107 6.30 -7.69 -4.84
CA ILE A 107 7.05 -6.80 -3.96
C ILE A 107 7.99 -7.68 -3.14
N THR A 108 9.28 -7.36 -3.15
CA THR A 108 10.32 -8.09 -2.41
C THR A 108 11.12 -7.11 -1.58
N ASP A 109 11.08 -7.30 -0.26
CA ASP A 109 11.92 -6.61 0.71
C ASP A 109 13.20 -7.42 0.95
N ASP A 110 14.35 -6.77 0.81
CA ASP A 110 15.68 -7.35 0.99
C ASP A 110 16.32 -6.83 2.29
N TYR A 111 16.91 -7.75 3.06
CA TYR A 111 17.57 -7.49 4.34
C TYR A 111 19.05 -7.88 4.32
N SER A 112 19.58 -8.29 3.16
CA SER A 112 20.95 -8.78 3.00
C SER A 112 22.04 -7.72 3.22
N GLY A 113 21.68 -6.42 3.20
CA GLY A 113 22.64 -5.31 3.30
C GLY A 113 23.25 -5.07 4.69
N THR A 114 22.76 -5.78 5.72
CA THR A 114 23.30 -5.71 7.09
C THR A 114 23.92 -7.06 7.46
N GLU A 115 25.08 -7.04 8.12
CA GLU A 115 25.75 -8.22 8.66
C GLU A 115 24.81 -9.06 9.56
N GLU A 116 24.87 -10.39 9.46
CA GLU A 116 23.94 -11.30 10.15
C GLU A 116 23.93 -11.10 11.67
N THR A 117 25.09 -10.83 12.27
CA THR A 117 25.20 -10.59 13.72
C THR A 117 24.47 -9.32 14.18
N GLU A 118 24.43 -8.29 13.34
CA GLU A 118 23.72 -7.04 13.60
C GLU A 118 22.22 -7.19 13.27
N ARG A 119 21.89 -7.97 12.24
CA ARG A 119 20.51 -8.33 11.90
C ARG A 119 19.82 -9.09 13.03
N GLN A 120 20.51 -10.06 13.63
CA GLN A 120 20.02 -10.81 14.79
C GLN A 120 19.78 -9.91 16.01
N ARG A 121 20.57 -8.84 16.17
CA ARG A 121 20.37 -7.86 17.25
C ARG A 121 19.18 -6.94 17.01
N ARG A 122 18.85 -6.65 15.75
CA ARG A 122 17.76 -5.75 15.32
C ARG A 122 16.52 -6.52 14.84
N LEU A 123 16.32 -7.77 15.28
CA LEU A 123 15.15 -8.59 14.89
C LEU A 123 13.81 -7.93 15.23
N ASP A 124 13.77 -7.07 16.25
CA ASP A 124 12.57 -6.30 16.62
C ASP A 124 12.24 -5.19 15.61
N GLU A 125 13.19 -4.78 14.78
CA GLU A 125 13.00 -3.80 13.72
C GLU A 125 12.54 -4.42 12.39
N VAL A 126 12.49 -5.75 12.28
CA VAL A 126 12.02 -6.44 11.06
C VAL A 126 10.57 -6.05 10.77
N ASP A 127 10.36 -5.50 9.57
CA ASP A 127 9.05 -5.07 9.10
C ASP A 127 8.19 -6.30 8.76
N ARG A 128 7.10 -6.47 9.52
CA ARG A 128 6.14 -7.58 9.31
C ARG A 128 4.90 -7.11 8.53
N SER A 129 4.93 -5.90 7.99
CA SER A 129 3.78 -5.31 7.31
C SER A 129 3.57 -5.83 5.89
N LEU A 130 4.57 -6.40 5.22
CA LEU A 130 4.53 -6.77 3.80
C LEU A 130 3.30 -7.61 3.42
N GLY A 131 2.96 -8.62 4.23
CA GLY A 131 1.77 -9.45 3.98
C GLY A 131 0.45 -8.69 4.12
N GLN A 132 0.34 -7.76 5.06
CA GLN A 132 -0.86 -6.91 5.20
C GLN A 132 -0.91 -5.85 4.10
N TRP A 133 0.22 -5.22 3.79
CA TRP A 133 0.34 -4.25 2.70
C TRP A 133 -0.06 -4.87 1.37
N GLY A 134 0.33 -6.12 1.10
CA GLY A 134 -0.09 -6.82 -0.11
C GLY A 134 -1.61 -7.03 -0.19
N ARG A 135 -2.27 -7.35 0.93
CA ARG A 135 -3.75 -7.43 1.00
C ARG A 135 -4.41 -6.07 0.78
N ASP A 136 -3.84 -5.01 1.36
CA ASP A 136 -4.36 -3.65 1.22
C ASP A 136 -4.24 -3.16 -0.24
N LEU A 137 -3.09 -3.39 -0.87
CA LEU A 137 -2.86 -3.10 -2.29
C LEU A 137 -3.82 -3.87 -3.18
N HIS A 138 -3.98 -5.17 -2.94
CA HIS A 138 -4.91 -5.99 -3.69
C HIS A 138 -6.34 -5.43 -3.67
N GLY A 139 -6.86 -5.10 -2.48
CA GLY A 139 -8.19 -4.51 -2.33
C GLY A 139 -8.28 -3.13 -2.97
N TYR A 140 -7.27 -2.30 -2.77
CA TYR A 140 -7.18 -0.96 -3.34
C TYR A 140 -7.21 -0.98 -4.86
N LEU A 141 -6.37 -1.80 -5.51
CA LEU A 141 -6.24 -1.87 -6.96
C LEU A 141 -7.53 -2.37 -7.62
N ARG A 142 -8.25 -3.31 -7.01
CA ARG A 142 -9.57 -3.74 -7.49
C ARG A 142 -10.61 -2.63 -7.42
N LEU A 143 -10.69 -1.94 -6.29
CA LEU A 143 -11.61 -0.80 -6.13
C LEU A 143 -11.25 0.34 -7.09
N TRP A 144 -9.95 0.59 -7.26
CA TRP A 144 -9.45 1.57 -8.21
C TRP A 144 -9.85 1.19 -9.63
N HIS A 145 -9.57 -0.02 -10.10
CA HIS A 145 -9.98 -0.48 -11.43
C HIS A 145 -11.48 -0.30 -11.69
N ARG A 146 -12.32 -0.66 -10.72
CA ARG A 146 -13.78 -0.60 -10.84
C ARG A 146 -14.33 0.83 -10.90
N TRP A 147 -13.74 1.76 -10.16
CA TRP A 147 -14.36 3.07 -9.90
C TRP A 147 -13.52 4.27 -10.33
N SER A 148 -12.25 4.09 -10.74
CA SER A 148 -11.37 5.20 -11.13
C SER A 148 -11.83 5.96 -12.37
N TRP A 149 -12.79 5.44 -13.13
CA TRP A 149 -13.38 6.17 -14.25
C TRP A 149 -14.30 7.30 -13.77
N LEU A 150 -14.80 7.25 -12.53
CA LEU A 150 -15.61 8.31 -11.93
C LEU A 150 -14.72 9.42 -11.34
N PRO A 151 -14.80 10.67 -11.82
CA PRO A 151 -13.98 11.77 -11.30
C PRO A 151 -14.16 12.04 -9.79
N PRO A 152 -15.38 12.03 -9.22
CA PRO A 152 -15.56 12.23 -7.78
C PRO A 152 -14.87 11.16 -6.94
N TRP A 153 -14.87 9.91 -7.42
CA TRP A 153 -14.17 8.81 -6.74
C TRP A 153 -12.65 9.01 -6.75
N ARG A 154 -12.07 9.39 -7.90
CA ARG A 154 -10.64 9.70 -7.98
C ARG A 154 -10.25 10.82 -7.01
N TRP A 155 -11.03 11.90 -7.01
CA TRP A 155 -10.81 13.03 -6.11
C TRP A 155 -10.86 12.58 -4.65
N TYR A 156 -11.88 11.84 -4.25
CA TYR A 156 -12.00 11.33 -2.88
C TYR A 156 -10.80 10.44 -2.50
N MET A 157 -10.44 9.48 -3.36
CA MET A 157 -9.36 8.54 -3.05
C MET A 157 -7.99 9.22 -2.95
N GLN A 158 -7.73 10.25 -3.76
CA GLN A 158 -6.44 10.95 -3.82
C GLN A 158 -6.33 12.10 -2.81
N ARG A 159 -7.41 12.88 -2.60
CA ARG A 159 -7.39 14.08 -1.74
C ARG A 159 -7.86 13.84 -0.33
N VAL A 160 -8.74 12.86 -0.12
CA VAL A 160 -9.33 12.58 1.20
C VAL A 160 -8.76 11.29 1.78
N TRP A 161 -8.89 10.16 1.09
CA TRP A 161 -8.50 8.85 1.64
C TRP A 161 -6.98 8.68 1.79
N GLN A 162 -6.19 9.10 0.78
CA GLN A 162 -4.73 8.95 0.78
C GLN A 162 -4.04 9.62 1.97
N PRO A 163 -4.31 10.91 2.31
CA PRO A 163 -3.66 11.57 3.45
C PRO A 163 -4.16 11.08 4.82
N MET A 164 -5.24 10.30 4.90
CA MET A 164 -5.75 9.81 6.17
C MET A 164 -4.79 8.81 6.82
N LYS A 165 -4.63 8.95 8.13
CA LYS A 165 -4.00 7.95 9.00
C LYS A 165 -4.74 6.61 8.90
N PRO A 166 -4.04 5.47 9.08
CA PRO A 166 -4.70 4.16 9.08
C PRO A 166 -5.84 4.05 10.11
N SER A 167 -5.69 4.67 11.28
CA SER A 167 -6.75 4.78 12.31
C SER A 167 -7.99 5.51 11.79
N ALA A 168 -7.81 6.67 11.14
CA ALA A 168 -8.91 7.43 10.56
C ALA A 168 -9.65 6.63 9.48
N ARG A 169 -8.95 5.90 8.61
CA ARG A 169 -9.57 5.04 7.60
C ARG A 169 -10.42 3.92 8.21
N ARG A 170 -10.02 3.36 9.35
CA ARG A 170 -10.83 2.39 10.10
C ARG A 170 -12.11 3.03 10.63
N ILE A 171 -12.01 4.21 11.23
CA ILE A 171 -13.16 4.96 11.78
C ILE A 171 -14.14 5.33 10.67
N THR A 172 -13.66 5.84 9.53
CA THR A 172 -14.53 6.20 8.40
C THR A 172 -15.32 5.00 7.87
N ARG A 173 -14.73 3.81 7.83
CA ARG A 173 -15.47 2.59 7.46
C ARG A 173 -16.62 2.30 8.42
N TRP A 174 -16.41 2.48 9.73
CA TRP A 174 -17.48 2.32 10.71
C TRP A 174 -18.58 3.36 10.55
N ILE A 175 -18.22 4.63 10.34
CA ILE A 175 -19.20 5.70 10.08
C ILE A 175 -20.07 5.35 8.86
N VAL A 176 -19.45 4.92 7.76
CA VAL A 176 -20.19 4.52 6.54
C VAL A 176 -21.16 3.37 6.82
N TRP A 177 -20.73 2.35 7.58
CA TRP A 177 -21.61 1.23 7.93
C TRP A 177 -22.77 1.64 8.83
N ILE A 178 -22.52 2.51 9.82
CA ILE A 178 -23.56 3.05 10.70
C ILE A 178 -24.57 3.85 9.87
N THR A 179 -24.12 4.77 9.03
CA THR A 179 -24.99 5.57 8.16
C THR A 179 -25.80 4.69 7.20
N PHE A 180 -25.21 3.61 6.67
CA PHE A 180 -25.96 2.68 5.83
C PHE A 180 -27.06 1.95 6.61
N ALA A 181 -26.78 1.53 7.84
CA ALA A 181 -27.77 0.91 8.72
C ALA A 181 -28.91 1.89 9.08
N GLU A 182 -28.57 3.14 9.40
CA GLU A 182 -29.55 4.21 9.64
C GLU A 182 -30.46 4.40 8.42
N MET A 183 -29.90 4.46 7.21
CA MET A 183 -30.68 4.59 5.98
C MET A 183 -31.58 3.38 5.73
N ALA A 184 -31.13 2.16 6.02
CA ALA A 184 -31.97 0.97 5.91
C ALA A 184 -33.18 1.02 6.85
N VAL A 185 -33.00 1.49 8.10
CA VAL A 185 -34.11 1.67 9.06
C VAL A 185 -35.10 2.73 8.59
N VAL A 186 -34.61 3.88 8.11
CA VAL A 186 -35.47 4.94 7.58
C VAL A 186 -36.29 4.43 6.39
N LEU A 187 -35.66 3.72 5.45
CA LEU A 187 -36.37 3.14 4.30
C LEU A 187 -37.39 2.08 4.71
N LEU A 188 -37.11 1.28 5.75
CA LEU A 188 -38.05 0.30 6.29
C LEU A 188 -39.29 0.99 6.90
N LEU A 189 -39.10 2.06 7.67
CA LEU A 189 -40.21 2.84 8.24
C LEU A 189 -41.09 3.45 7.14
N ILE A 190 -40.46 4.03 6.11
CA ILE A 190 -41.18 4.55 4.93
C ILE A 190 -41.93 3.41 4.22
N GLY A 191 -41.30 2.25 4.06
CA GLY A 191 -41.91 1.08 3.44
C GLY A 191 -43.16 0.59 4.18
N ILE A 192 -43.11 0.50 5.51
CA ILE A 192 -44.27 0.14 6.34
C ILE A 192 -45.40 1.16 6.16
N LEU A 193 -45.09 2.45 6.25
CA LEU A 193 -46.09 3.51 6.07
C LEU A 193 -46.77 3.48 4.70
N VAL A 194 -46.03 3.14 3.64
CA VAL A 194 -46.59 3.03 2.28
C VAL A 194 -47.46 1.77 2.13
N ILE A 195 -47.15 0.67 2.83
CA ILE A 195 -47.95 -0.56 2.80
C ILE A 195 -49.24 -0.42 3.63
N GLU A 196 -49.22 0.37 4.69
CA GLU A 196 -50.41 0.63 5.53
C GLU A 196 -51.43 1.61 4.91
N GLN A 197 -51.06 2.33 3.84
CA GLN A 197 -51.95 3.23 3.09
C GLN A 197 -52.71 2.50 1.98
#